data_AF-A0A7C7AIR0-F1
#
_entry.id   AF-A0A7C7AIR0-F1
#
_cell.length_a   1.000
_cell.length_b   1.000
_cell.length_c   1.000
_cell.angle_alpha   90.00
_cell.angle_beta   90.00
_cell.angle_gamma   90.00
#
_symmetry.space_group_name_H-M   'P 1'
#
loop_
_entity.id
_entity.type
_entity.pdbx_description
1 polymer ?
#
loop_
_entity_poly.entity_id
_entity_poly.type
_entity_poly.pdbx_seq_one_letter_code
_entity_poly.pdbx_strand_id
1 'polypeptide(L)'
;MKENTGENAIILAIESSCDETAASVVENGRNVLSSIISSQIEIHKEFGGVVPEVASRKHIENINDVVSRAMIEANVKPKDIDAIAVTYGPGLVGALLVGINFAKGLSYAWEKPLIGVNHIEGHINANYIENKELKPPFLCLVVSGGHTDLVHVKDYGLYKVLGMTRDDAAGEAFDKVARAIGLGYPGGPLIDKAAKSGNKDAIKFPRAIIDDDTLDFSFSGLK
;
A
#
# COMPACT_ATOMS: atom_id res chain seq x y z
N MET A 1 9.41 31.18 -1.06
CA MET A 1 8.68 30.14 -1.82
C MET A 1 9.28 30.15 -3.21
N LYS A 2 10.07 29.14 -3.59
CA LYS A 2 10.63 29.10 -4.94
C LYS A 2 9.49 28.77 -5.90
N GLU A 3 9.34 29.63 -6.89
CA GLU A 3 8.43 29.45 -8.02
C GLU A 3 8.71 28.13 -8.72
N ASN A 4 7.63 27.49 -9.17
CA ASN A 4 7.64 26.24 -9.93
C ASN A 4 8.36 26.49 -11.26
N THR A 5 9.67 26.27 -11.30
CA THR A 5 10.43 26.19 -12.56
C THR A 5 9.94 24.95 -13.29
N GLY A 6 9.67 25.04 -14.60
CA GLY A 6 9.18 23.93 -15.41
C GLY A 6 10.19 22.79 -15.61
N GLU A 7 10.81 22.32 -14.54
CA GLU A 7 11.71 21.18 -14.49
C GLU A 7 10.93 19.95 -14.05
N ASN A 8 11.12 18.84 -14.78
CA ASN A 8 10.53 17.55 -14.41
C ASN A 8 11.08 17.11 -13.07
N ALA A 9 10.21 16.78 -12.11
CA ALA A 9 10.60 16.26 -10.81
C ALA A 9 10.66 14.72 -10.86
N ILE A 10 11.82 14.15 -10.60
CA ILE A 10 12.05 12.69 -10.54
C ILE A 10 12.21 12.26 -9.08
N ILE A 11 11.29 11.42 -8.62
CA ILE A 11 11.25 10.94 -7.23
C ILE A 11 11.57 9.46 -7.19
N LEU A 12 12.54 9.07 -6.35
CA LEU A 12 12.73 7.67 -5.94
C LEU A 12 11.82 7.39 -4.74
N ALA A 13 10.87 6.49 -4.87
CA ALA A 13 9.97 6.09 -3.79
C ALA A 13 10.32 4.68 -3.27
N ILE A 14 10.25 4.49 -1.95
CA ILE A 14 10.59 3.25 -1.24
C ILE A 14 9.44 2.85 -0.31
N GLU A 15 9.01 1.59 -0.40
CA GLU A 15 7.94 1.01 0.40
C GLU A 15 8.42 -0.28 1.10
N SER A 16 8.15 -0.37 2.40
CA SER A 16 8.49 -1.50 3.26
C SER A 16 7.57 -1.60 4.49
N SER A 17 6.30 -1.23 4.37
CA SER A 17 5.36 -1.14 5.48
C SER A 17 4.93 -2.50 6.05
N CYS A 18 4.94 -3.56 5.25
CA CYS A 18 4.43 -4.88 5.61
C CYS A 18 5.33 -6.02 5.11
N ASP A 19 4.97 -6.70 4.03
CA ASP A 19 5.61 -7.91 3.52
C ASP A 19 6.07 -7.78 2.05
N GLU A 20 6.10 -6.55 1.54
CA GLU A 20 6.57 -6.23 0.19
C GLU A 20 7.68 -5.20 0.28
N THR A 21 8.84 -5.53 -0.28
CA THR A 21 9.91 -4.55 -0.47
C THR A 21 9.75 -3.99 -1.86
N ALA A 22 9.44 -2.70 -1.98
CA ALA A 22 9.24 -2.09 -3.28
C ALA A 22 10.00 -0.78 -3.42
N ALA A 23 10.38 -0.48 -4.67
CA ALA A 23 10.91 0.80 -5.06
C ALA A 23 10.42 1.17 -6.46
N SER A 24 10.17 2.46 -6.67
CA SER A 24 9.76 3.01 -7.96
C SER A 24 10.45 4.33 -8.23
N VAL A 25 10.60 4.65 -9.51
CA VAL A 25 11.01 5.99 -9.95
C VAL A 25 9.83 6.62 -10.66
N VAL A 26 9.38 7.77 -10.17
CA VAL A 26 8.20 8.47 -10.67
C VAL A 26 8.56 9.88 -11.09
N GLU A 27 8.19 10.23 -12.32
CA GLU A 27 8.32 11.57 -12.88
C GLU A 27 6.98 12.33 -12.75
N ASN A 28 7.05 13.55 -12.23
CA ASN A 28 5.94 14.50 -12.11
C ASN A 28 4.69 13.92 -11.42
N GLY A 29 4.89 12.98 -10.49
CA GLY A 29 3.85 12.36 -9.66
C GLY A 29 2.87 11.43 -10.39
N ARG A 30 2.96 11.29 -11.72
CA ARG A 30 2.03 10.47 -12.50
C ARG A 30 2.72 9.52 -13.46
N ASN A 31 3.89 9.85 -13.98
CA ASN A 31 4.58 9.01 -14.95
C ASN A 31 5.51 8.04 -14.21
N VAL A 32 5.23 6.74 -14.24
CA VAL A 32 6.05 5.72 -13.56
C VAL A 32 7.13 5.26 -14.53
N LEU A 33 8.38 5.56 -14.22
CA LEU A 33 9.54 5.17 -15.02
C LEU A 33 10.01 3.75 -14.70
N SER A 34 9.81 3.30 -13.45
CA SER A 34 10.03 1.91 -13.03
C SER A 34 9.23 1.58 -11.78
N SER A 35 8.93 0.30 -11.57
CA SER A 35 8.25 -0.20 -10.36
C SER A 35 8.68 -1.63 -10.06
N ILE A 36 9.56 -1.81 -9.08
CA ILE A 36 10.09 -3.11 -8.67
C ILE A 36 9.45 -3.52 -7.35
N ILE A 37 8.93 -4.74 -7.31
CA ILE A 37 8.32 -5.33 -6.11
C ILE A 37 8.99 -6.68 -5.83
N SER A 38 9.49 -6.86 -4.60
CA SER A 38 9.91 -8.14 -4.04
C SER A 38 8.92 -8.54 -2.95
N SER A 39 8.00 -9.44 -3.30
CA SER A 39 6.95 -9.93 -2.42
C SER A 39 7.43 -11.09 -1.56
N GLN A 40 7.01 -11.11 -0.29
CA GLN A 40 7.32 -12.16 0.67
C GLN A 40 6.16 -13.15 0.87
N ILE A 41 5.14 -13.15 -0.01
CA ILE A 41 3.96 -14.01 0.13
C ILE A 41 4.33 -15.49 0.33
N GLU A 42 5.28 -16.02 -0.46
CA GLU A 42 5.65 -17.44 -0.39
C GLU A 42 6.20 -17.87 0.98
N ILE A 43 6.99 -17.01 1.63
CA ILE A 43 7.53 -17.33 2.96
C ILE A 43 6.46 -17.22 4.06
N HIS A 44 5.52 -16.27 3.94
CA HIS A 44 4.45 -16.08 4.93
C HIS A 44 3.30 -17.09 4.79
N LYS A 45 3.15 -17.72 3.62
CA LYS A 45 2.20 -18.83 3.42
C LYS A 45 2.42 -19.98 4.39
N GLU A 46 3.67 -20.31 4.71
CA GLU A 46 4.01 -21.39 5.65
C GLU A 46 3.48 -21.14 7.06
N PHE A 47 3.38 -19.87 7.45
CA PHE A 47 2.88 -19.42 8.75
C PHE A 47 1.38 -19.09 8.73
N GLY A 48 0.76 -19.12 7.56
CA GLY A 48 -0.64 -18.74 7.35
C GLY A 48 -0.91 -17.23 7.49
N GLY A 49 0.12 -16.39 7.52
CA GLY A 49 0.02 -14.93 7.68
C GLY A 49 1.38 -14.28 7.91
N VAL A 50 1.42 -12.95 7.89
CA VAL A 50 2.68 -12.19 7.99
C VAL A 50 3.30 -12.33 9.38
N VAL A 51 4.56 -12.79 9.44
CA VAL A 51 5.38 -12.83 10.65
C VAL A 51 6.30 -11.59 10.70
N PRO A 52 6.10 -10.64 11.63
CA PRO A 52 6.78 -9.34 11.59
C PRO A 52 8.31 -9.38 11.56
N GLU A 53 8.92 -10.29 12.33
CA GLU A 53 10.38 -10.44 12.37
C GLU A 53 10.94 -10.98 11.05
N VAL A 54 10.27 -11.98 10.46
CA VAL A 54 10.65 -12.53 9.15
C VAL A 54 10.53 -11.46 8.08
N ALA A 55 9.47 -10.66 8.13
CA ALA A 55 9.25 -9.59 7.17
C ALA A 55 10.36 -8.53 7.21
N SER A 56 10.71 -8.08 8.43
CA SER A 56 11.78 -7.11 8.65
C SER A 56 13.13 -7.59 8.08
N ARG A 57 13.49 -8.87 8.29
CA ARG A 57 14.73 -9.44 7.75
C ARG A 57 14.74 -9.49 6.23
N LYS A 58 13.61 -9.85 5.62
CA LYS A 58 13.49 -9.91 4.15
C LYS A 58 13.59 -8.53 3.51
N HIS A 59 13.12 -7.47 4.17
CA HIS A 59 13.39 -6.11 3.68
C HIS A 59 14.89 -5.79 3.68
N ILE A 60 15.62 -6.14 4.75
CA ILE A 60 17.07 -5.89 4.84
C ILE A 60 17.82 -6.61 3.71
N GLU A 61 17.47 -7.87 3.45
CA GLU A 61 18.07 -8.67 2.39
C GLU A 61 17.83 -8.09 0.98
N ASN A 62 16.64 -7.53 0.74
CA ASN A 62 16.18 -7.20 -0.61
C ASN A 62 16.29 -5.72 -0.98
N ILE A 63 16.28 -4.80 -0.02
CA ILE A 63 16.06 -3.36 -0.29
C ILE A 63 17.10 -2.76 -1.23
N ASN A 64 18.37 -3.16 -1.10
CA ASN A 64 19.44 -2.66 -1.96
C ASN A 64 19.25 -3.09 -3.42
N ASP A 65 18.91 -4.36 -3.65
CA ASP A 65 18.70 -4.92 -4.99
C ASP A 65 17.45 -4.33 -5.64
N VAL A 66 16.36 -4.19 -4.87
CA VAL A 66 15.10 -3.60 -5.33
C VAL A 66 15.30 -2.16 -5.77
N VAL A 67 15.95 -1.33 -4.95
CA VAL A 67 16.23 0.07 -5.30
C VAL A 67 17.20 0.18 -6.47
N SER A 68 18.26 -0.63 -6.50
CA SER A 68 19.22 -0.63 -7.60
C SER A 68 18.54 -0.98 -8.94
N ARG A 69 17.68 -2.00 -8.94
CA ARG A 69 16.90 -2.38 -10.13
C ARG A 69 15.94 -1.27 -10.56
N ALA A 70 15.26 -0.61 -9.63
CA ALA A 70 14.35 0.49 -9.95
C ALA A 70 15.10 1.65 -10.66
N MET A 71 16.29 2.01 -10.17
CA MET A 71 17.14 3.02 -10.79
C MET A 71 17.63 2.61 -12.19
N ILE A 72 18.03 1.34 -12.35
CA ILE A 72 18.50 0.79 -13.64
C ILE A 72 17.37 0.75 -14.67
N GLU A 73 16.19 0.25 -14.28
CA GLU A 73 15.04 0.12 -15.18
C GLU A 73 14.50 1.49 -15.63
N ALA A 74 14.50 2.47 -14.73
CA ALA A 74 14.18 3.85 -15.06
C ALA A 74 15.29 4.57 -15.84
N ASN A 75 16.48 3.96 -15.98
CA ASN A 75 17.65 4.53 -16.64
C ASN A 75 18.07 5.90 -16.07
N VAL A 76 18.06 6.02 -14.73
CA VAL A 76 18.42 7.25 -14.01
C VAL A 76 19.65 7.02 -13.12
N LYS A 77 20.39 8.09 -12.84
CA LYS A 77 21.52 8.10 -11.90
C LYS A 77 21.15 8.88 -10.63
N PRO A 78 21.88 8.71 -9.51
CA PRO A 78 21.63 9.47 -8.28
C PRO A 78 21.51 10.99 -8.45
N LYS A 79 22.28 11.56 -9.38
CA LYS A 79 22.24 13.00 -9.69
C LYS A 79 20.93 13.47 -10.30
N ASP A 80 20.21 12.57 -10.99
CA ASP A 80 18.97 12.86 -11.72
C ASP A 80 17.74 12.78 -10.79
N ILE A 81 17.89 12.26 -9.56
CA ILE A 81 16.83 12.21 -8.56
C ILE A 81 16.71 13.55 -7.84
N ASP A 82 15.49 14.08 -7.71
CA ASP A 82 15.22 15.34 -7.02
C ASP A 82 14.86 15.15 -5.56
N ALA A 83 14.20 14.05 -5.22
CA ALA A 83 13.85 13.70 -3.85
C ALA A 83 13.72 12.19 -3.65
N ILE A 84 13.88 11.76 -2.41
CA ILE A 84 13.64 10.37 -1.99
C ILE A 84 12.39 10.37 -1.12
N ALA A 85 11.39 9.60 -1.52
CA ALA A 85 10.16 9.38 -0.78
C ALA A 85 10.19 8.01 -0.09
N VAL A 86 9.72 7.93 1.14
CA VAL A 86 9.67 6.67 1.88
C VAL A 86 8.44 6.58 2.74
N THR A 87 7.81 5.41 2.77
CA THR A 87 6.68 5.16 3.65
C THR A 87 7.12 5.20 5.12
N TYR A 88 6.51 6.08 5.92
CA TYR A 88 6.77 6.17 7.36
C TYR A 88 5.71 5.47 8.21
N GLY A 89 4.55 5.15 7.63
CA GLY A 89 3.46 4.45 8.28
C GLY A 89 2.10 4.75 7.66
N PRO A 90 1.02 4.11 8.13
CA PRO A 90 1.03 3.01 9.11
C PRO A 90 1.68 1.74 8.55
N GLY A 91 2.07 0.80 9.43
CA GLY A 91 2.73 -0.44 9.05
C GLY A 91 3.44 -1.12 10.23
N LEU A 92 4.10 -2.24 9.95
CA LEU A 92 4.91 -2.99 10.92
C LEU A 92 6.17 -2.20 11.25
N VAL A 93 6.36 -1.85 12.52
CA VAL A 93 7.46 -0.98 12.97
C VAL A 93 8.84 -1.46 12.52
N GLY A 94 9.11 -2.77 12.60
CA GLY A 94 10.39 -3.34 12.18
C GLY A 94 10.62 -3.19 10.68
N ALA A 95 9.58 -3.44 9.87
CA ALA A 95 9.62 -3.32 8.42
C ALA A 95 9.79 -1.84 7.98
N LEU A 96 9.01 -0.93 8.56
CA LEU A 96 9.08 0.51 8.29
C LEU A 96 10.48 1.07 8.57
N LEU A 97 11.10 0.68 9.68
CA LEU A 97 12.42 1.17 10.06
C LEU A 97 13.51 0.79 9.04
N VAL A 98 13.36 -0.33 8.32
CA VAL A 98 14.32 -0.71 7.27
C VAL A 98 14.28 0.30 6.13
N GLY A 99 13.09 0.55 5.56
CA GLY A 99 12.91 1.52 4.49
C GLY A 99 13.33 2.92 4.90
N ILE A 100 12.87 3.40 6.06
CA ILE A 100 13.18 4.74 6.58
C ILE A 100 14.69 4.94 6.74
N ASN A 101 15.40 3.99 7.35
CA ASN A 101 16.85 4.14 7.57
C ASN A 101 17.63 4.05 6.27
N PHE A 102 17.22 3.18 5.33
CA PHE A 102 17.83 3.10 4.02
C PHE A 102 17.66 4.41 3.23
N ALA A 103 16.43 4.94 3.20
CA ALA A 103 16.11 6.20 2.54
C ALA A 103 16.86 7.40 3.17
N LYS A 104 16.97 7.45 4.51
CA LYS A 104 17.80 8.45 5.20
C LYS A 104 19.27 8.35 4.80
N GLY A 105 19.81 7.13 4.71
CA GLY A 105 21.19 6.90 4.25
C GLY A 105 21.42 7.41 2.83
N LEU A 106 20.50 7.11 1.91
CA LEU A 106 20.57 7.63 0.54
C LEU A 106 20.41 9.15 0.47
N SER A 107 19.44 9.72 1.19
CA SER A 107 19.22 11.17 1.26
C SER A 107 20.46 11.90 1.75
N TYR A 108 21.13 11.37 2.78
CA TYR A 108 22.39 11.91 3.27
C TYR A 108 23.51 11.78 2.24
N ALA A 109 23.68 10.60 1.64
CA ALA A 109 24.78 10.34 0.70
C ALA A 109 24.65 11.09 -0.63
N TRP A 110 23.42 11.31 -1.11
CA TRP A 110 23.14 11.97 -2.38
C TRP A 110 22.76 13.45 -2.23
N GLU A 111 22.72 13.94 -0.99
CA GLU A 111 22.31 15.31 -0.64
C GLU A 111 20.93 15.67 -1.22
N LYS A 112 19.99 14.72 -1.17
CA LYS A 112 18.62 14.88 -1.69
C LYS A 112 17.61 15.04 -0.56
N PRO A 113 16.57 15.88 -0.72
CA PRO A 113 15.44 15.93 0.19
C PRO A 113 14.81 14.56 0.47
N LEU A 114 14.43 14.33 1.72
CA LEU A 114 13.69 13.14 2.17
C LEU A 114 12.24 13.51 2.46
N ILE A 115 11.31 12.74 1.90
CA ILE A 115 9.87 12.94 2.06
C ILE A 115 9.28 11.71 2.74
N GLY A 116 8.69 11.90 3.93
CA GLY A 116 7.90 10.86 4.58
C GLY A 116 6.52 10.78 3.94
N VAL A 117 6.11 9.59 3.50
CA VAL A 117 4.81 9.34 2.87
C VAL A 117 3.94 8.47 3.79
N ASN A 118 2.67 8.85 3.93
CA ASN A 118 1.69 8.01 4.58
C ASN A 118 1.25 6.90 3.61
N HIS A 119 1.29 5.65 4.06
CA HIS A 119 0.98 4.47 3.23
C HIS A 119 -0.43 4.51 2.62
N ILE A 120 -1.43 4.97 3.39
CA ILE A 120 -2.83 5.04 2.95
C ILE A 120 -3.04 6.17 1.97
N GLU A 121 -2.35 7.29 2.15
CA GLU A 121 -2.30 8.32 1.12
C GLU A 121 -1.68 7.77 -0.17
N GLY A 122 -0.64 6.93 -0.08
CA GLY A 122 -0.07 6.22 -1.22
C GLY A 122 -1.12 5.41 -2.00
N HIS A 123 -1.93 4.62 -1.30
CA HIS A 123 -3.05 3.88 -1.91
C HIS A 123 -4.05 4.79 -2.63
N ILE A 124 -4.42 5.92 -2.03
CA ILE A 124 -5.32 6.89 -2.66
C ILE A 124 -4.66 7.48 -3.92
N ASN A 125 -3.39 7.87 -3.83
CA ASN A 125 -2.65 8.52 -4.91
C ASN A 125 -2.37 7.59 -6.11
N ALA A 126 -2.39 6.27 -5.93
CA ALA A 126 -2.26 5.31 -7.02
C ALA A 126 -3.30 5.54 -8.15
N ASN A 127 -4.48 6.07 -7.81
CA ASN A 127 -5.51 6.41 -8.79
C ASN A 127 -5.06 7.47 -9.81
N TYR A 128 -4.14 8.37 -9.43
CA TYR A 128 -3.61 9.40 -10.32
C TYR A 128 -2.61 8.86 -11.36
N ILE A 129 -2.02 7.69 -11.09
CA ILE A 129 -1.14 6.98 -12.01
C ILE A 129 -1.98 6.36 -13.13
N GLU A 130 -3.05 5.65 -12.80
CA GLU A 130 -3.91 5.04 -13.82
C GLU A 130 -4.75 6.10 -14.56
N ASN A 131 -5.34 7.04 -13.81
CA ASN A 131 -6.23 8.06 -14.34
C ASN A 131 -5.52 9.42 -14.40
N LYS A 132 -4.79 9.67 -15.49
CA LYS A 132 -3.96 10.89 -15.66
C LYS A 132 -4.74 12.21 -15.55
N GLU A 133 -6.02 12.20 -15.88
CA GLU A 133 -6.90 13.37 -15.80
C GLU A 133 -7.69 13.47 -14.48
N LEU A 134 -7.62 12.46 -13.60
CA LEU A 134 -8.30 12.48 -12.32
C LEU A 134 -7.78 13.64 -11.47
N LYS A 135 -8.70 14.46 -10.98
CA LYS A 135 -8.44 15.60 -10.09
C LYS A 135 -9.45 15.56 -8.95
N PRO A 136 -9.08 15.94 -7.72
CA PRO A 136 -10.04 16.22 -6.66
C PRO A 136 -11.11 17.24 -7.08
N PRO A 137 -12.29 17.22 -6.46
CA PRO A 137 -12.69 16.31 -5.38
C PRO A 137 -13.21 14.96 -5.89
N PHE A 138 -12.97 13.89 -5.11
CA PHE A 138 -13.60 12.58 -5.33
C PHE A 138 -13.74 11.78 -4.03
N LEU A 139 -14.58 10.74 -4.06
CA LEU A 139 -14.66 9.73 -3.01
C LEU A 139 -13.75 8.55 -3.36
N CYS A 140 -13.00 8.07 -2.37
CA CYS A 140 -12.14 6.91 -2.48
C CYS A 140 -12.53 5.92 -1.39
N LEU A 141 -12.81 4.67 -1.78
CA LEU A 141 -12.97 3.57 -0.85
C LEU A 141 -11.64 2.80 -0.82
N VAL A 142 -10.88 2.95 0.26
CA VAL A 142 -9.64 2.21 0.48
C VAL A 142 -10.01 0.85 1.05
N VAL A 143 -9.73 -0.24 0.34
CA VAL A 143 -10.01 -1.61 0.79
C VAL A 143 -8.76 -2.46 0.61
N SER A 144 -8.08 -2.76 1.72
CA SER A 144 -6.86 -3.59 1.75
C SER A 144 -6.97 -4.69 2.80
N GLY A 145 -5.87 -5.43 3.00
CA GLY A 145 -5.76 -6.42 4.08
C GLY A 145 -5.97 -5.80 5.47
N GLY A 146 -5.51 -4.57 5.69
CA GLY A 146 -5.55 -3.92 7.01
C GLY A 146 -6.40 -2.65 7.10
N HIS A 147 -7.00 -2.20 6.00
CA HIS A 147 -7.75 -0.94 5.97
C HIS A 147 -9.07 -1.10 5.22
N THR A 148 -10.12 -0.47 5.72
CA THR A 148 -11.40 -0.32 5.02
C THR A 148 -11.98 1.05 5.38
N ASP A 149 -11.65 2.04 4.55
CA ASP A 149 -11.92 3.45 4.82
C ASP A 149 -12.65 4.10 3.64
N LEU A 150 -13.70 4.87 3.93
CA LEU A 150 -14.35 5.74 2.97
C LEU A 150 -13.82 7.17 3.15
N VAL A 151 -13.10 7.67 2.15
CA VAL A 151 -12.38 8.94 2.21
C VAL A 151 -12.91 9.91 1.17
N HIS A 152 -13.24 11.13 1.60
CA HIS A 152 -13.45 12.26 0.72
C HIS A 152 -12.11 12.98 0.48
N VAL A 153 -11.58 12.83 -0.72
CA VAL A 153 -10.40 13.55 -1.20
C VAL A 153 -10.87 14.92 -1.67
N LYS A 154 -10.63 15.96 -0.87
CA LYS A 154 -11.09 17.33 -1.15
C LYS A 154 -10.16 18.04 -2.12
N ASP A 155 -8.86 17.84 -1.91
CA ASP A 155 -7.76 18.36 -2.73
C ASP A 155 -6.55 17.44 -2.58
N TYR A 156 -5.47 17.67 -3.33
CA TYR A 156 -4.22 16.93 -3.18
C TYR A 156 -3.68 17.09 -1.75
N GLY A 157 -3.43 15.96 -1.07
CA GLY A 157 -2.99 15.99 0.33
C GLY A 157 -4.06 16.41 1.35
N LEU A 158 -5.31 16.67 0.91
CA LEU A 158 -6.40 17.09 1.79
C LEU A 158 -7.52 16.05 1.82
N TYR A 159 -7.53 15.25 2.87
CA TYR A 159 -8.44 14.11 3.03
C TYR A 159 -9.40 14.33 4.20
N LYS A 160 -10.64 13.83 4.05
CA LYS A 160 -11.60 13.68 5.15
C LYS A 160 -12.12 12.24 5.17
N VAL A 161 -11.78 11.49 6.21
CA VAL A 161 -12.41 10.19 6.45
C VAL A 161 -13.88 10.40 6.79
N LEU A 162 -14.75 9.72 6.06
CA LEU A 162 -16.20 9.75 6.22
C LEU A 162 -16.71 8.54 7.01
N GLY A 163 -16.02 7.42 6.91
CA GLY A 163 -16.29 6.21 7.67
C GLY A 163 -15.11 5.23 7.58
N MET A 164 -14.98 4.37 8.57
CA MET A 164 -13.93 3.34 8.65
C MET A 164 -14.48 2.05 9.22
N THR A 165 -13.75 0.94 9.05
CA THR A 165 -14.10 -0.29 9.76
C THR A 165 -13.97 -0.11 11.27
N ARG A 166 -14.93 -0.64 12.04
CA ARG A 166 -14.89 -0.69 13.51
C ARG A 166 -14.21 -1.95 14.05
N ASP A 167 -13.99 -2.95 13.19
CA ASP A 167 -13.43 -4.24 13.56
C ASP A 167 -12.39 -4.74 12.53
N ASP A 168 -12.64 -5.87 11.86
CA ASP A 168 -11.74 -6.38 10.83
C ASP A 168 -11.80 -5.49 9.59
N ALA A 169 -10.69 -5.35 8.88
CA ALA A 169 -10.75 -4.87 7.50
C ALA A 169 -11.38 -5.93 6.59
N ALA A 170 -11.93 -5.51 5.45
CA ALA A 170 -12.53 -6.44 4.50
C ALA A 170 -11.54 -7.52 4.06
N GLY A 171 -10.30 -7.16 3.71
CA GLY A 171 -9.28 -8.13 3.32
C GLY A 171 -8.95 -9.13 4.44
N GLU A 172 -8.81 -8.66 5.68
CA GLU A 172 -8.62 -9.52 6.85
C GLU A 172 -9.80 -10.48 7.08
N ALA A 173 -11.03 -10.03 6.85
CA ALA A 173 -12.21 -10.89 6.93
C ALA A 173 -12.13 -12.03 5.89
N PHE A 174 -11.75 -11.72 4.64
CA PHE A 174 -11.51 -12.74 3.62
C PHE A 174 -10.43 -13.76 4.04
N ASP A 175 -9.29 -13.29 4.57
CA ASP A 175 -8.20 -14.18 4.99
C ASP A 175 -8.59 -15.10 6.16
N LYS A 176 -9.31 -14.55 7.16
CA LYS A 176 -9.77 -15.33 8.31
C LYS A 176 -10.83 -16.37 7.91
N VAL A 177 -11.78 -16.00 7.04
CA VAL A 177 -12.78 -16.94 6.53
C VAL A 177 -12.11 -18.04 5.70
N ALA A 178 -11.21 -17.69 4.78
CA ALA A 178 -10.49 -18.66 3.96
C ALA A 178 -9.73 -19.68 4.80
N ARG A 179 -9.09 -19.22 5.88
CA ARG A 179 -8.41 -20.08 6.84
C ARG A 179 -9.39 -21.01 7.57
N ALA A 180 -10.52 -20.49 8.05
CA ALA A 180 -11.51 -21.27 8.78
C ALA A 180 -12.11 -22.41 7.92
N ILE A 181 -12.27 -22.19 6.61
CA ILE A 181 -12.80 -23.19 5.67
C ILE A 181 -11.72 -24.01 4.96
N GLY A 182 -10.44 -23.84 5.31
CA GLY A 182 -9.33 -24.65 4.80
C GLY A 182 -8.86 -24.31 3.37
N LEU A 183 -9.15 -23.11 2.85
CA LEU A 183 -8.65 -22.67 1.55
C LEU A 183 -7.17 -22.23 1.60
N GLY A 184 -6.69 -21.72 2.73
CA GLY A 184 -5.30 -21.26 2.91
C GLY A 184 -5.14 -19.74 2.81
N TYR A 185 -3.92 -19.29 2.48
CA TYR A 185 -3.51 -17.88 2.43
C TYR A 185 -2.74 -17.57 1.12
N PRO A 186 -2.90 -16.38 0.51
CA PRO A 186 -3.87 -15.33 0.84
C PRO A 186 -5.31 -15.73 0.47
N GLY A 187 -6.26 -15.42 1.34
CA GLY A 187 -7.63 -15.92 1.29
C GLY A 187 -8.51 -15.23 0.26
N GLY A 188 -8.34 -13.92 0.06
CA GLY A 188 -9.12 -13.12 -0.90
C GLY A 188 -9.21 -13.74 -2.30
N PRO A 189 -8.07 -13.95 -3.00
CA PRO A 189 -8.06 -14.56 -4.34
C PRO A 189 -8.64 -15.97 -4.40
N LEU A 190 -8.46 -16.76 -3.33
CA LEU A 190 -8.95 -18.14 -3.25
C LEU A 190 -10.47 -18.18 -3.08
N ILE A 191 -11.02 -17.31 -2.24
CA ILE A 191 -12.47 -17.15 -2.07
C ILE A 191 -13.10 -16.64 -3.38
N ASP A 192 -12.56 -15.60 -4.03
CA ASP A 192 -13.10 -15.10 -5.31
C ASP A 192 -13.15 -16.21 -6.37
N LYS A 193 -12.09 -17.01 -6.47
CA LYS A 193 -12.05 -18.15 -7.38
C LYS A 193 -13.12 -19.20 -7.06
N ALA A 194 -13.27 -19.59 -5.80
CA ALA A 194 -14.26 -20.58 -5.38
C ALA A 194 -15.71 -20.08 -5.54
N ALA A 195 -15.94 -18.79 -5.28
CA ALA A 195 -17.26 -18.16 -5.36
C ALA A 195 -17.87 -18.19 -6.76
N LYS A 196 -17.04 -18.18 -7.83
CA LYS A 196 -17.49 -18.24 -9.23
C LYS A 196 -18.24 -19.52 -9.59
N SER A 197 -17.94 -20.63 -8.91
CA SER A 197 -18.66 -21.91 -9.05
C SER A 197 -19.72 -22.13 -7.97
N GLY A 198 -19.86 -21.21 -7.03
CA GLY A 198 -20.79 -21.31 -5.91
C GLY A 198 -22.23 -20.98 -6.29
N ASN A 199 -23.17 -21.39 -5.44
CA ASN A 199 -24.56 -20.94 -5.52
C ASN A 199 -24.73 -19.67 -4.67
N LYS A 200 -24.98 -18.54 -5.32
CA LYS A 200 -25.18 -17.23 -4.68
C LYS A 200 -26.36 -17.18 -3.69
N ASP A 201 -27.31 -18.11 -3.81
CA ASP A 201 -28.53 -18.16 -3.00
C ASP A 201 -28.44 -19.21 -1.87
N ALA A 202 -27.30 -19.91 -1.72
CA ALA A 202 -27.15 -20.99 -0.76
C ALA A 202 -27.12 -20.52 0.71
N ILE A 203 -26.51 -19.37 0.98
CA ILE A 203 -26.30 -18.83 2.32
C ILE A 203 -26.64 -17.34 2.32
N LYS A 204 -27.48 -16.91 3.27
CA LYS A 204 -27.73 -15.49 3.53
C LYS A 204 -26.76 -15.00 4.61
N PHE A 205 -25.71 -14.30 4.20
CA PHE A 205 -24.79 -13.67 5.14
C PHE A 205 -25.43 -12.45 5.80
N PRO A 206 -25.21 -12.22 7.11
CA PRO A 206 -25.65 -11.01 7.76
C PRO A 206 -24.91 -9.81 7.13
N ARG A 207 -25.61 -8.69 6.95
CA ARG A 207 -24.96 -7.40 6.73
C ARG A 207 -24.93 -6.68 8.06
N ALA A 208 -23.73 -6.43 8.58
CA ALA A 208 -23.60 -5.64 9.80
C ALA A 208 -24.13 -4.23 9.52
N ILE A 209 -25.23 -3.87 10.18
CA ILE A 209 -25.76 -2.51 10.21
C ILE A 209 -25.28 -1.94 11.54
N ILE A 210 -24.45 -0.91 11.47
CA ILE A 210 -23.82 -0.34 12.67
C ILE A 210 -24.74 0.69 13.32
N ASP A 211 -25.14 1.71 12.55
CA ASP A 211 -26.11 2.76 12.91
C ASP A 211 -26.44 3.56 11.64
N ASP A 212 -27.64 4.16 11.56
CA ASP A 212 -28.09 4.95 10.40
C ASP A 212 -27.32 6.28 10.22
N ASP A 213 -26.65 6.76 11.28
CA ASP A 213 -25.96 8.06 11.30
C ASP A 213 -24.47 7.98 10.92
N THR A 214 -23.96 6.79 10.59
CA THR A 214 -22.53 6.59 10.27
C THR A 214 -22.32 5.88 8.94
N LEU A 215 -21.17 6.13 8.31
CA LEU A 215 -20.72 5.44 7.10
C LEU A 215 -19.64 4.38 7.41
N ASP A 216 -19.61 3.91 8.66
CA ASP A 216 -18.64 2.94 9.14
C ASP A 216 -18.95 1.53 8.63
N PHE A 217 -17.94 0.66 8.68
CA PHE A 217 -18.02 -0.74 8.25
C PHE A 217 -17.79 -1.70 9.42
N SER A 218 -18.35 -2.91 9.32
CA SER A 218 -18.13 -4.00 10.27
C SER A 218 -18.22 -5.33 9.53
N PHE A 219 -17.22 -6.17 9.74
CA PHE A 219 -17.07 -7.46 9.08
C PHE A 219 -16.92 -8.61 10.08
N SER A 220 -16.77 -8.34 11.38
CA SER A 220 -16.60 -9.38 12.41
C SER A 220 -17.78 -10.37 12.47
N GLY A 221 -19.00 -9.89 12.19
CA GLY A 221 -20.22 -10.71 12.15
C GLY A 221 -20.37 -11.61 10.92
N LEU A 222 -19.42 -11.58 9.97
CA LEU A 222 -19.42 -12.47 8.80
C LEU A 222 -18.73 -13.81 9.05
N LYS A 223 -18.03 -13.95 10.18
CA LYS A 223 -17.34 -15.19 10.59
C LYS A 223 -18.26 -16.14 11.33
#